data_AF-A0A1V5BKX9-F1
#
_entry.id   AF-A0A1V5BKX9-F1
#
_cell.length_a   1.000
_cell.length_b   1.000
_cell.length_c   1.000
_cell.angle_alpha   90.00
_cell.angle_beta   90.00
_cell.angle_gamma   90.00
#
_symmetry.space_group_name_H-M   'P 1'
#
loop_
_entity.id
_entity.type
_entity.pdbx_description
1 polymer ?
#
loop_
_entity_poly.entity_id
_entity_poly.type
_entity_poly.pdbx_seq_one_letter_code
_entity_poly.pdbx_strand_id
1 'polypeptide(L)'
;MTMFPAGEYNGLPFIFGGSFMAAWEDAPDLMELAAKVIAAREEVAHVEVDQVLFLRELETKPPALARCYRFHTHPIGFFSEKPWGIVFYWMNCDYMSQEQLALLMFHELLHIPPTGNKLIQHDVQDFRQVLGIDLDWSEPGREVPKILGVMNL
;
A
#
# COMPACT_ATOMS: atom_id res chain seq x y z
N MET A 1 -32.44 -33.06 -35.86
CA MET A 1 -33.13 -31.87 -35.35
C MET A 1 -33.96 -32.31 -34.17
N THR A 2 -33.38 -32.21 -32.98
CA THR A 2 -34.01 -32.63 -31.72
C THR A 2 -33.99 -31.42 -30.80
N MET A 3 -35.18 -30.85 -30.59
CA MET A 3 -35.43 -29.82 -29.59
C MET A 3 -35.24 -30.43 -28.19
N PHE A 4 -34.51 -29.75 -27.33
CA PHE A 4 -34.60 -29.96 -25.88
C PHE A 4 -35.57 -28.93 -25.29
N PRO A 5 -36.48 -29.32 -24.38
CA PRO A 5 -37.44 -28.41 -23.79
C PRO A 5 -36.78 -27.57 -22.67
N ALA A 6 -37.27 -26.35 -22.51
CA ALA A 6 -36.97 -25.50 -21.36
C ALA A 6 -37.61 -26.11 -20.10
N GLY A 7 -36.80 -26.37 -19.07
CA GLY A 7 -37.21 -26.93 -17.79
C GLY A 7 -36.53 -26.18 -16.64
N GLU A 8 -37.37 -25.68 -15.74
CA GLU A 8 -37.12 -24.80 -14.59
C GLU A 8 -36.01 -25.27 -13.64
N TYR A 9 -35.08 -24.36 -13.29
CA TYR A 9 -34.17 -24.54 -12.17
C TYR A 9 -34.82 -24.00 -10.88
N ASN A 10 -35.38 -24.91 -10.09
CA ASN A 10 -35.79 -24.65 -8.71
C ASN A 10 -34.57 -24.69 -7.78
N GLY A 11 -34.56 -23.74 -6.84
CA GLY A 11 -33.39 -23.32 -6.08
C GLY A 11 -32.72 -24.38 -5.22
N LEU A 12 -31.39 -24.37 -5.29
CA LEU A 12 -30.47 -24.70 -4.21
C LEU A 12 -29.33 -23.67 -4.28
N PRO A 13 -28.91 -23.05 -3.17
CA PRO A 13 -27.78 -22.15 -3.19
C PRO A 13 -26.53 -22.98 -3.48
N PHE A 14 -25.96 -22.73 -4.66
CA PHE A 14 -24.66 -23.25 -5.03
C PHE A 14 -23.63 -22.55 -4.14
N ILE A 15 -23.22 -23.21 -3.05
CA ILE A 15 -22.10 -22.73 -2.22
C ILE A 15 -20.82 -22.99 -3.02
N PHE A 16 -20.48 -22.06 -3.91
CA PHE A 16 -19.10 -21.91 -4.33
C PHE A 16 -18.31 -21.47 -3.09
N GLY A 17 -17.27 -22.24 -2.75
CA GLY A 17 -16.28 -21.82 -1.77
C GLY A 17 -15.79 -20.43 -2.16
N GLY A 18 -16.13 -19.44 -1.33
CA GLY A 18 -15.75 -18.05 -1.55
C GLY A 18 -14.24 -17.95 -1.51
N SER A 19 -13.61 -17.86 -2.68
CA SER A 19 -12.39 -17.09 -2.83
C SER A 19 -12.80 -15.67 -2.46
N PHE A 20 -12.46 -15.22 -1.26
CA PHE A 20 -12.50 -13.79 -0.97
C PHE A 20 -11.55 -13.15 -1.99
N MET A 21 -12.11 -12.44 -2.97
CA MET A 21 -11.27 -11.58 -3.80
C MET A 21 -10.83 -10.46 -2.88
N ALA A 22 -9.52 -10.29 -2.71
CA ALA A 22 -8.96 -9.11 -2.07
C ALA A 22 -9.72 -7.87 -2.59
N ALA A 23 -10.38 -7.16 -1.68
CA ALA A 23 -11.03 -5.91 -2.00
C ALA A 23 -9.96 -4.83 -2.00
N TRP A 24 -9.50 -4.49 -3.21
CA TRP A 24 -8.57 -3.41 -3.47
C TRP A 24 -9.35 -2.15 -3.79
N GLU A 25 -8.97 -1.05 -3.15
CA GLU A 25 -9.60 0.25 -3.36
C GLU A 25 -8.53 1.30 -3.67
N ASP A 26 -8.85 2.23 -4.56
CA ASP A 26 -8.02 3.42 -4.77
C ASP A 26 -7.93 4.23 -3.47
N ALA A 27 -6.72 4.70 -3.13
CA ALA A 27 -6.47 5.40 -1.88
C ALA A 27 -5.92 6.82 -2.13
N PRO A 28 -6.78 7.78 -2.53
CA PRO A 28 -6.34 9.15 -2.80
C PRO A 28 -5.79 9.85 -1.55
N ASP A 29 -6.25 9.49 -0.37
CA ASP A 29 -5.74 9.99 0.91
C ASP A 29 -4.29 9.53 1.16
N LEU A 30 -3.94 8.30 0.77
CA LEU A 30 -2.56 7.82 0.85
C LEU A 30 -1.67 8.49 -0.20
N MET A 31 -2.19 8.81 -1.38
CA MET A 31 -1.47 9.61 -2.38
C MET A 31 -1.16 11.02 -1.84
N GLU A 32 -2.13 11.68 -1.21
CA GLU A 32 -1.91 12.99 -0.57
C GLU A 32 -0.89 12.91 0.57
N LEU A 33 -0.93 11.84 1.36
CA LEU A 33 0.05 11.59 2.42
C LEU A 33 1.46 11.41 1.83
N ALA A 34 1.59 10.61 0.77
CA ALA A 34 2.86 10.41 0.08
C ALA A 34 3.43 11.73 -0.45
N ALA A 35 2.59 12.57 -1.07
CA ALA A 35 3.02 13.89 -1.54
C ALA A 35 3.57 14.76 -0.40
N LYS A 36 2.93 14.75 0.78
CA LYS A 36 3.41 15.47 1.96
C LYS A 36 4.74 14.92 2.48
N VAL A 37 4.90 13.59 2.50
CA VAL A 37 6.15 12.93 2.92
C VAL A 37 7.28 13.29 1.96
N ILE A 38 7.06 13.17 0.65
CA ILE A 38 8.04 13.50 -0.39
C ILE A 38 8.48 14.97 -0.30
N ALA A 39 7.54 15.88 -0.08
CA ALA A 39 7.85 17.30 0.09
C ALA A 39 8.66 17.59 1.38
N ALA A 40 8.54 16.75 2.41
CA ALA A 40 9.19 16.95 3.70
C ALA A 40 10.53 16.22 3.85
N ARG A 41 10.83 15.22 3.02
CA ARG A 41 11.95 14.28 3.21
C ARG A 41 12.82 14.17 1.97
N GLU A 42 14.04 14.68 2.08
CA GLU A 42 15.04 14.67 0.99
C GLU A 42 15.37 13.24 0.52
N GLU A 43 15.31 12.26 1.43
CA GLU A 43 15.67 10.87 1.16
C GLU A 43 14.76 10.18 0.12
N VAL A 44 13.56 10.73 -0.09
CA VAL A 44 12.57 10.23 -1.06
C VAL A 44 12.13 11.31 -2.05
N ALA A 45 12.83 12.45 -2.10
CA ALA A 45 12.49 13.56 -2.99
C ALA A 45 12.61 13.23 -4.48
N HIS A 46 13.28 12.12 -4.83
CA HIS A 46 13.36 11.61 -6.20
C HIS A 46 12.10 10.87 -6.66
N VAL A 47 11.15 10.58 -5.76
CA VAL A 47 9.93 9.86 -6.09
C VAL A 47 8.88 10.83 -6.63
N GLU A 48 8.41 10.59 -7.85
CA GLU A 48 7.28 11.31 -8.43
C GLU A 48 5.97 10.62 -8.04
N VAL A 49 5.08 11.35 -7.35
CA VAL A 49 3.81 10.80 -6.83
C VAL A 49 2.94 10.21 -7.94
N ASP A 50 2.93 10.83 -9.12
CA ASP A 50 2.14 10.39 -10.27
C ASP A 50 2.66 9.08 -10.90
N GLN A 51 3.88 8.65 -10.57
CA GLN A 51 4.44 7.36 -10.98
C GLN A 51 4.11 6.20 -10.03
N VAL A 52 3.39 6.48 -8.94
CA VAL A 52 3.02 5.48 -7.93
C VAL A 52 1.51 5.27 -7.92
N LEU A 53 1.08 4.00 -7.91
CA LEU A 53 -0.32 3.62 -7.69
C LEU A 53 -0.53 3.40 -6.20
N PHE A 54 -1.48 4.10 -5.58
CA PHE A 54 -1.77 3.97 -4.16
C PHE A 54 -3.08 3.20 -3.96
N LEU A 55 -2.99 2.06 -3.28
CA LEU A 55 -4.12 1.18 -3.03
C LEU A 55 -4.25 0.85 -1.56
N ARG A 56 -5.47 0.55 -1.17
CA ARG A 56 -5.84 -0.01 0.12
C ARG A 56 -6.37 -1.42 -0.09
N GLU A 57 -5.86 -2.38 0.68
CA GLU A 57 -6.39 -3.74 0.72
C GLU A 57 -7.20 -3.96 2.00
N LEU A 58 -8.42 -4.48 1.86
CA LEU A 58 -9.35 -4.70 2.97
C LEU A 58 -9.45 -6.18 3.43
N GLU A 59 -8.52 -7.05 3.03
CA GLU A 59 -8.53 -8.44 3.48
C GLU A 59 -8.30 -8.61 4.99
N THR A 60 -8.70 -9.78 5.49
CA THR A 60 -8.86 -10.04 6.92
C THR A 60 -7.59 -10.46 7.66
N LYS A 61 -6.52 -10.89 6.99
CA LYS A 61 -5.26 -11.31 7.65
C LYS A 61 -4.01 -11.05 6.81
N PRO A 62 -3.68 -9.80 6.50
CA PRO A 62 -2.46 -9.48 5.77
C PRO A 62 -1.22 -9.75 6.63
N PRO A 63 -0.11 -10.25 6.05
CA PRO A 63 1.12 -10.58 6.79
C PRO A 63 1.99 -9.37 7.12
N ALA A 64 1.68 -8.19 6.58
CA ALA A 64 2.45 -6.95 6.73
C ALA A 64 1.52 -5.75 6.93
N LEU A 65 2.11 -4.59 7.21
CA LEU A 65 1.39 -3.31 7.34
C LEU A 65 1.14 -2.67 5.98
N ALA A 66 2.19 -2.60 5.16
CA ALA A 66 2.12 -2.14 3.77
C ALA A 66 3.13 -2.91 2.91
N ARG A 67 3.08 -2.67 1.60
CA ARG A 67 4.04 -3.22 0.65
C ARG A 67 4.19 -2.37 -0.60
N CYS A 68 5.45 -2.15 -0.97
CA CYS A 68 5.84 -1.61 -2.26
C CYS A 68 5.99 -2.70 -3.34
N TYR A 69 5.45 -2.43 -4.52
CA TYR A 69 5.44 -3.28 -5.69
C TYR A 69 6.12 -2.60 -6.87
N ARG A 70 6.72 -3.42 -7.72
CA ARG A 70 7.28 -3.02 -9.01
C ARG A 70 6.48 -3.63 -10.14
N PHE A 71 6.08 -2.83 -11.11
CA PHE A 71 5.23 -3.25 -12.23
C PHE A 71 5.96 -3.43 -13.56
N HIS A 72 7.22 -3.01 -13.68
CA HIS A 72 7.99 -2.95 -14.94
C HIS A 72 8.01 -4.23 -15.79
N THR A 73 7.80 -5.41 -15.20
CA THR A 73 7.78 -6.70 -15.92
C THR A 73 6.53 -7.53 -15.61
N HIS A 74 5.51 -6.92 -15.02
CA HIS A 74 4.30 -7.60 -14.59
C HIS A 74 3.15 -7.34 -15.58
N PRO A 75 2.26 -8.32 -15.86
CA PRO A 75 1.11 -8.13 -16.76
C PRO A 75 0.20 -6.95 -16.38
N ILE A 76 0.30 -6.43 -15.15
CA ILE A 76 -0.40 -5.21 -14.72
C ILE A 76 -0.04 -3.99 -15.58
N GLY A 77 1.11 -3.99 -16.28
CA GLY A 77 1.48 -2.95 -17.23
C GLY A 77 0.50 -2.80 -18.41
N PHE A 78 -0.39 -3.78 -18.65
CA PHE A 78 -1.50 -3.63 -19.60
C PHE A 78 -2.64 -2.74 -19.09
N PHE A 79 -2.70 -2.49 -17.78
CA PHE A 79 -3.79 -1.79 -17.11
C PHE A 79 -3.34 -0.53 -16.37
N SER A 80 -2.04 -0.37 -16.15
CA SER A 80 -1.46 0.83 -15.54
C SER A 80 -0.11 1.14 -16.15
N GLU A 81 0.11 2.42 -16.48
CA GLU A 81 1.41 2.91 -16.96
C GLU A 81 2.37 3.24 -15.80
N LYS A 82 1.88 3.20 -14.55
CA LYS A 82 2.66 3.51 -13.37
C LYS A 82 3.71 2.42 -13.13
N PRO A 83 5.00 2.76 -12.91
CA PRO A 83 6.04 1.78 -12.65
C PRO A 83 5.98 1.13 -11.26
N TRP A 84 5.33 1.79 -10.29
CA TRP A 84 5.31 1.40 -8.88
C TRP A 84 3.90 1.31 -8.32
N GLY A 85 3.73 0.50 -7.28
CA GLY A 85 2.50 0.47 -6.49
C GLY A 85 2.83 0.39 -5.00
N ILE A 86 2.11 1.14 -4.17
CA ILE A 86 2.18 1.05 -2.72
C ILE A 86 0.80 0.67 -2.21
N VAL A 87 0.77 -0.40 -1.44
CA VAL A 87 -0.45 -1.00 -0.89
C VAL A 87 -0.40 -0.92 0.61
N PHE A 88 -1.43 -0.34 1.22
CA PHE A 88 -1.63 -0.42 2.66
C PHE A 88 -2.65 -1.49 2.98
N TYR A 89 -2.28 -2.40 3.87
CA TYR A 89 -3.16 -3.44 4.36
C TYR A 89 -3.99 -2.90 5.51
N TRP A 90 -5.21 -2.45 5.22
CA TRP A 90 -5.93 -1.53 6.09
C TRP A 90 -6.29 -2.12 7.44
N MET A 91 -6.62 -3.41 7.50
CA MET A 91 -6.91 -4.08 8.77
C MET A 91 -5.74 -4.03 9.77
N ASN A 92 -4.50 -3.89 9.27
CA ASN A 92 -3.31 -3.75 10.10
C ASN A 92 -2.89 -2.28 10.30
N CYS A 93 -3.57 -1.32 9.69
CA CYS A 93 -3.20 0.09 9.69
C CYS A 93 -4.31 1.03 10.20
N ASP A 94 -5.55 0.57 10.32
CA ASP A 94 -6.71 1.41 10.66
C ASP A 94 -6.63 2.04 12.07
N TYR A 95 -5.88 1.41 12.98
CA TYR A 95 -5.60 1.90 14.32
C TYR A 95 -4.44 2.90 14.38
N MET A 96 -3.67 3.07 13.31
CA MET A 96 -2.49 3.92 13.32
C MET A 96 -2.86 5.40 13.34
N SER A 97 -2.08 6.19 14.07
CA SER A 97 -2.15 7.65 13.96
C SER A 97 -1.71 8.13 12.58
N GLN A 98 -2.02 9.39 12.25
CA GLN A 98 -1.54 10.01 11.02
C GLN A 98 -0.01 10.05 10.96
N GLU A 99 0.64 10.28 12.09
CA GLU A 99 2.10 10.26 12.21
C GLU A 99 2.69 8.86 11.97
N GLN A 100 2.04 7.81 12.50
CA GLN A 100 2.45 6.43 12.25
C GLN A 100 2.24 6.02 10.78
N LEU A 101 1.12 6.43 10.17
CA LEU A 101 0.87 6.22 8.74
C LEU A 101 1.89 6.98 7.88
N ALA A 102 2.27 8.20 8.26
CA ALA A 102 3.30 8.97 7.56
C ALA A 102 4.66 8.25 7.61
N LEU A 103 5.02 7.70 8.76
CA LEU A 103 6.22 6.88 8.91
C LEU A 103 6.16 5.63 8.03
N LEU A 104 5.06 4.89 8.06
CA LEU A 104 4.90 3.72 7.20
C LEU A 104 4.98 4.10 5.71
N MET A 105 4.36 5.21 5.30
CA MET A 105 4.47 5.72 3.95
C MET A 105 5.91 6.04 3.56
N PHE A 106 6.65 6.70 4.45
CA PHE A 106 8.06 6.98 4.25
C PHE A 106 8.89 5.70 4.09
N HIS A 107 8.61 4.67 4.89
CA HIS A 107 9.23 3.34 4.73
C HIS A 107 9.00 2.77 3.33
N GLU A 108 7.76 2.74 2.85
CA GLU A 108 7.43 2.19 1.55
C GLU A 108 8.06 2.98 0.39
N LEU A 109 8.17 4.31 0.53
CA LEU A 109 8.82 5.17 -0.46
C LEU A 109 10.33 4.92 -0.55
N LEU A 110 11.00 4.58 0.55
CA LEU A 110 12.44 4.25 0.56
C LEU A 110 12.78 3.00 -0.27
N HIS A 111 11.80 2.16 -0.59
CA HIS A 111 12.00 1.02 -1.50
C HIS A 111 12.14 1.45 -2.96
N ILE A 112 11.68 2.65 -3.33
CA ILE A 112 11.75 3.15 -4.71
C ILE A 112 13.16 3.73 -4.93
N PRO A 113 13.96 3.18 -5.87
CA PRO A 113 15.31 3.66 -6.09
C PRO A 113 15.35 5.00 -6.83
N PRO A 114 16.34 5.86 -6.57
CA PRO A 114 16.56 7.09 -7.35
C PRO A 114 16.96 6.80 -8.81
N THR A 115 17.54 5.63 -9.07
CA THR A 115 17.90 5.20 -10.43
C THR A 115 17.70 3.70 -10.61
N GLY A 116 17.30 3.30 -11.81
CA GLY A 116 17.05 1.90 -12.14
C GLY A 116 15.65 1.44 -11.74
N ASN A 117 15.42 0.13 -11.79
CA ASN A 117 14.09 -0.44 -11.62
C ASN A 117 14.06 -1.54 -10.56
N LYS A 118 15.05 -1.68 -9.68
CA LYS A 118 15.03 -2.72 -8.65
C LYS A 118 14.65 -2.09 -7.32
N LEU A 119 13.62 -2.63 -6.66
CA LEU A 119 13.26 -2.21 -5.31
C LEU A 119 14.47 -2.34 -4.39
N ILE A 120 14.75 -1.29 -3.63
CA ILE A 120 15.76 -1.33 -2.59
C ILE A 120 15.21 -2.20 -1.48
N GLN A 121 15.96 -3.21 -1.04
CA GLN A 121 15.56 -4.01 0.12
C GLN A 121 16.05 -3.28 1.36
N HIS A 122 15.11 -2.79 2.15
CA HIS A 122 15.33 -2.29 3.50
C HIS A 122 14.47 -3.12 4.43
N ASP A 123 15.00 -3.50 5.58
CA ASP A 123 14.18 -4.11 6.62
C ASP A 123 13.74 -3.06 7.66
N VAL A 124 12.96 -3.51 8.64
CA VAL A 124 12.51 -2.66 9.75
C VAL A 124 13.71 -2.15 10.58
N GLN A 125 14.85 -2.84 10.57
CA GLN A 125 16.05 -2.45 11.33
C GLN A 125 16.79 -1.30 10.64
N ASP A 126 16.88 -1.33 9.31
CA ASP A 126 17.39 -0.21 8.50
C ASP A 126 16.54 1.04 8.73
N PHE A 127 15.21 0.87 8.82
CA PHE A 127 14.28 1.95 9.11
C PHE A 127 14.47 2.56 10.50
N ARG A 128 14.84 1.75 11.51
CA ARG A 128 15.21 2.25 12.85
C ARG A 128 16.43 3.13 12.80
N GLN A 129 17.43 2.76 12.02
CA GLN A 129 18.66 3.54 11.89
C GLN A 129 18.39 4.89 11.22
N VAL A 130 17.51 4.92 10.20
CA VAL A 130 17.11 6.15 9.51
C VAL A 130 16.35 7.11 10.43
N LEU A 131 15.55 6.60 11.37
CA LEU A 131 14.69 7.41 12.22
C LEU A 131 15.19 7.61 13.66
N GLY A 132 16.18 6.84 14.09
CA GLY A 132 16.66 6.83 15.48
C GLY A 132 15.60 6.39 16.50
N ILE A 133 14.61 5.60 16.08
CA ILE A 133 13.50 5.13 16.93
C ILE A 133 13.56 3.62 17.18
N ASP A 134 12.95 3.20 18.28
CA ASP A 134 12.91 1.80 18.71
C ASP A 134 11.88 0.95 17.94
N LEU A 135 11.96 -0.37 18.12
CA LEU A 135 11.29 -1.44 17.35
C LEU A 135 9.76 -1.36 17.28
N ASP A 136 9.14 -0.67 18.23
CA ASP A 136 7.71 -0.73 18.54
C ASP A 136 6.93 0.49 18.01
N TRP A 137 7.46 1.21 17.03
CA TRP A 137 6.84 2.44 16.51
C TRP A 137 5.41 2.22 15.97
N SER A 138 5.08 1.00 15.54
CA SER A 138 3.76 0.61 15.04
C SER A 138 2.79 0.16 16.13
N GLU A 139 3.19 0.16 17.41
CA GLU A 139 2.27 -0.18 18.50
C GLU A 139 1.12 0.83 18.59
N PRO A 140 -0.14 0.38 18.77
CA PRO A 140 -1.27 1.27 18.92
C PRO A 140 -1.07 2.30 20.05
N GLY A 141 -1.25 3.58 19.75
CA GLY A 141 -1.18 4.67 20.73
C GLY A 141 0.24 5.13 21.09
N ARG A 142 1.28 4.61 20.44
CA ARG A 142 2.66 5.07 20.64
C ARG A 142 2.90 6.42 19.97
N GLU A 143 3.51 7.34 20.69
CA GLU A 143 3.99 8.59 20.09
C GLU A 143 5.22 8.32 19.22
N VAL A 144 5.22 8.91 18.03
CA VAL A 144 6.31 8.77 17.05
C VAL A 144 6.74 10.14 16.53
N PRO A 145 7.99 10.29 16.05
CA PRO A 145 8.46 11.57 15.53
C PRO A 145 7.58 12.10 14.40
N LYS A 146 7.29 13.40 14.45
CA LYS A 146 6.59 14.08 13.38
C LYS A 146 7.55 14.30 12.22
N ILE A 147 7.42 13.47 11.18
CA ILE A 147 8.25 13.58 9.96
C ILE A 147 7.67 14.54 8.92
N LEU A 148 6.39 14.87 9.06
CA LEU A 148 5.76 15.90 8.25
C LEU A 148 6.16 17.22 8.88
N GLY A 149 6.99 17.99 8.17
CA GLY A 149 7.39 19.32 8.61
C GLY A 149 6.15 20.16 8.95
N VAL A 150 6.22 20.94 10.03
CA VAL A 150 5.19 21.90 10.37
C VAL A 150 4.98 22.77 9.13
N MET A 151 3.84 22.61 8.44
CA MET A 151 3.46 23.51 7.36
C MET A 151 3.33 24.89 7.99
N ASN A 152 4.32 25.75 7.80
CA ASN A 152 4.11 27.17 8.01
C ASN A 152 3.08 27.59 6.97
N LEU A 153 1.88 27.91 7.48
CA LEU A 153 0.77 28.53 6.75
C LEU A 153 1.23 29.77 5.97
#